data_AF-A0A5N5WN29-F1
#
_entry.id   AF-A0A5N5WN29-F1
#
_cell.length_a   1.000
_cell.length_b   1.000
_cell.length_c   1.000
_cell.angle_alpha   90.00
_cell.angle_beta   90.00
_cell.angle_gamma   90.00
#
_symmetry.space_group_name_H-M   'P 1'
#
loop_
_entity.id
_entity.type
_entity.pdbx_description
1 polymer ?
#
loop_
_entity_poly.entity_id
_entity_poly.type
_entity_poly.pdbx_seq_one_letter_code
_entity_poly.pdbx_strand_id
1 'polypeptide(L)'
;MDPAHILDAIQDISFNLRDDDENKLRACKAKFSDIATQLAVLERIEPIARLIRRGQSLPMRSLNPNIKSLSDAHKADELEVSRWVRIRNLDLAPAIFCMTAYSGLSYAPAADFEWLLTNVQRYMDTQELPENWIFSKQITGVMARVIRRPSTISFIEKYNRHQAESGASQQSAPPTKHICRKRDHQTSGKSESEQETNGNVPSGCQPLKSLAKEPLRGCHETVQGTSIENQRHSSNPLTGGREMKYMFSNAPVSHISVLPELLRTAVENSRLWKWERSQNLNTTGCLASLFPKDLTQDVSFTIWCGCDDGYYLNTVFGLQREIAS
;
A
#
# COMPACT_ATOMS: atom_id res chain seq x y z
N MET A 1 -43.62 -8.00 -2.20
CA MET A 1 -44.04 -9.38 -1.85
C MET A 1 -43.03 -9.86 -0.83
N ASP A 2 -43.49 -10.28 0.34
CA ASP A 2 -42.59 -10.78 1.40
C ASP A 2 -41.95 -12.10 0.95
N PRO A 3 -40.61 -12.22 0.91
CA PRO A 3 -39.93 -13.48 0.57
C PRO A 3 -40.37 -14.66 1.44
N ALA A 4 -40.78 -14.42 2.70
CA ALA A 4 -41.28 -15.46 3.60
C ALA A 4 -42.56 -16.12 3.05
N HIS A 5 -43.51 -15.32 2.56
CA HIS A 5 -44.77 -15.83 2.00
C HIS A 5 -44.56 -16.71 0.76
N ILE A 6 -43.50 -16.48 -0.02
CA ILE A 6 -43.18 -17.32 -1.18
C ILE A 6 -42.65 -18.68 -0.72
N LEU A 7 -41.82 -18.72 0.32
CA LEU A 7 -41.30 -19.97 0.87
C LEU A 7 -42.41 -20.81 1.49
N ASP A 8 -43.33 -20.18 2.23
CA ASP A 8 -44.50 -20.85 2.80
C ASP A 8 -45.38 -21.48 1.70
N ALA A 9 -45.61 -20.75 0.61
CA ALA A 9 -46.35 -21.28 -0.53
C ALA A 9 -45.65 -22.47 -1.20
N ILE A 10 -44.31 -22.47 -1.30
CA ILE A 10 -43.57 -23.60 -1.87
C ILE A 10 -43.61 -24.80 -0.92
N GLN A 11 -43.57 -24.57 0.40
CA GLN A 11 -43.73 -25.62 1.40
C GLN A 11 -45.10 -26.31 1.26
N ASP A 12 -46.18 -25.56 1.11
CA ASP A 12 -47.53 -26.11 0.91
C ASP A 12 -47.65 -26.89 -0.42
N ILE A 13 -47.02 -26.41 -1.49
CA ILE A 13 -46.99 -27.13 -2.78
C ILE A 13 -46.23 -28.45 -2.65
N SER A 14 -45.16 -28.50 -1.85
CA SER A 14 -44.33 -29.70 -1.70
C SER A 14 -45.08 -30.89 -1.11
N PHE A 15 -46.07 -30.64 -0.23
CA PHE A 15 -46.93 -31.68 0.36
C PHE A 15 -47.97 -32.25 -0.61
N ASN A 16 -48.20 -31.58 -1.75
CA ASN A 16 -49.19 -31.98 -2.75
C ASN A 16 -48.59 -32.72 -3.96
N LEU A 17 -47.27 -32.95 -3.97
CA LEU A 17 -46.58 -33.71 -5.04
C LEU A 17 -46.93 -35.20 -4.96
N ARG A 18 -47.24 -35.83 -6.11
CA ARG A 18 -47.59 -37.26 -6.22
C ARG A 18 -46.41 -38.09 -6.80
N ASP A 19 -46.51 -39.42 -6.73
CA ASP A 19 -45.42 -40.35 -7.10
C ASP A 19 -44.83 -40.14 -8.51
N ASP A 20 -45.62 -39.71 -9.50
CA ASP A 20 -45.14 -39.43 -10.87
C ASP A 20 -44.27 -38.17 -10.99
N ASP A 21 -44.08 -37.41 -9.89
CA ASP A 21 -43.36 -36.14 -9.86
C ASP A 21 -41.90 -36.26 -9.38
N GLU A 22 -41.31 -37.47 -9.32
CA GLU A 22 -39.94 -37.66 -8.79
C GLU A 22 -38.89 -36.76 -9.47
N ASN A 23 -38.98 -36.59 -10.79
CA ASN A 23 -38.10 -35.68 -11.54
C ASN A 23 -38.32 -34.21 -11.17
N LYS A 24 -39.57 -33.81 -10.92
CA LYS A 24 -39.89 -32.43 -10.49
C LYS A 24 -39.43 -32.19 -9.06
N LEU A 25 -39.58 -33.16 -8.17
CA LEU A 25 -39.09 -33.10 -6.80
C LEU A 25 -37.56 -33.01 -6.77
N ARG A 26 -36.86 -33.81 -7.59
CA ARG A 26 -35.39 -33.74 -7.74
C ARG A 26 -34.93 -32.37 -8.25
N ALA A 27 -35.60 -31.83 -9.27
CA ALA A 27 -35.32 -30.49 -9.79
C ALA A 27 -35.60 -29.39 -8.75
N CYS A 28 -36.68 -29.53 -7.97
CA CYS A 28 -37.03 -28.62 -6.89
C CYS A 28 -35.97 -28.64 -5.78
N LYS A 29 -35.54 -29.83 -5.35
CA LYS A 29 -34.46 -30.01 -4.37
C LYS A 29 -33.15 -29.39 -4.85
N ALA A 30 -32.79 -29.56 -6.12
CA ALA A 30 -31.60 -28.94 -6.70
C ALA A 30 -31.68 -27.40 -6.63
N LYS A 31 -32.81 -26.80 -7.04
CA LYS A 31 -33.02 -25.35 -6.95
C LYS A 31 -32.94 -24.83 -5.51
N PHE A 32 -33.51 -25.56 -4.55
CA PHE A 32 -33.41 -25.19 -3.14
C PHE A 32 -31.96 -25.24 -2.64
N SER A 33 -31.20 -26.25 -3.05
CA SER A 33 -29.77 -26.34 -2.74
C SER A 33 -28.98 -25.17 -3.33
N ASP A 34 -29.30 -24.76 -4.56
CA ASP A 34 -28.69 -23.60 -5.21
C ASP A 34 -29.02 -22.29 -4.48
N ILE A 35 -30.29 -22.09 -4.10
CA ILE A 35 -30.73 -20.93 -3.32
C ILE A 35 -30.06 -20.90 -1.95
N ALA A 36 -29.96 -22.05 -1.27
CA ALA A 36 -29.28 -22.15 0.02
C ALA A 36 -27.79 -21.77 -0.10
N THR A 37 -27.12 -22.25 -1.16
CA THR A 37 -25.72 -21.88 -1.47
C THR A 37 -25.60 -20.38 -1.70
N GLN A 38 -26.50 -19.80 -2.51
CA GLN A 38 -26.55 -18.37 -2.77
C GLN A 38 -26.70 -17.57 -1.47
N LEU A 39 -27.67 -17.92 -0.62
CA LEU A 39 -27.91 -17.22 0.64
C LEU A 39 -26.70 -17.31 1.57
N ALA A 40 -26.09 -18.49 1.70
CA ALA A 40 -24.90 -18.69 2.52
C ALA A 40 -23.70 -17.83 2.05
N VAL A 41 -23.52 -17.67 0.74
CA VAL A 41 -22.48 -16.77 0.19
C VAL A 41 -22.86 -15.30 0.44
N LEU A 42 -24.12 -14.92 0.16
CA LEU A 42 -24.61 -13.55 0.34
C LEU A 42 -24.46 -13.08 1.80
N GLU A 43 -24.80 -13.92 2.77
CA GLU A 43 -24.63 -13.64 4.20
C GLU A 43 -23.18 -13.29 4.57
N ARG A 44 -22.21 -13.92 3.90
CA ARG A 44 -20.78 -13.67 4.11
C ARG A 44 -20.31 -12.39 3.46
N ILE A 45 -20.76 -12.09 2.25
CA ILE A 45 -20.23 -10.97 1.46
C ILE A 45 -20.94 -9.63 1.71
N GLU A 46 -22.22 -9.66 2.08
CA GLU A 46 -23.04 -8.47 2.29
C GLU A 46 -22.50 -7.51 3.37
N PRO A 47 -22.00 -7.98 4.54
CA PRO A 47 -21.37 -7.08 5.51
C PRO A 47 -20.22 -6.26 4.92
N ILE A 48 -19.42 -6.86 4.02
CA ILE A 48 -18.30 -6.16 3.39
C ILE A 48 -18.79 -5.19 2.31
N ALA A 49 -19.74 -5.59 1.47
CA ALA A 49 -20.35 -4.70 0.48
C ALA A 49 -20.97 -3.46 1.15
N ARG A 50 -21.62 -3.64 2.30
CA ARG A 50 -22.16 -2.54 3.11
C ARG A 50 -21.09 -1.59 3.63
N LEU A 51 -19.97 -2.11 4.12
CA LEU A 51 -18.85 -1.27 4.59
C LEU A 51 -18.24 -0.47 3.43
N ILE A 52 -18.07 -1.10 2.27
CA ILE A 52 -17.56 -0.45 1.05
C ILE A 52 -18.47 0.71 0.64
N ARG A 53 -19.79 0.48 0.53
CA ARG A 53 -20.77 1.51 0.18
C ARG A 53 -20.74 2.72 1.12
N ARG A 54 -20.51 2.46 2.41
CA ARG A 54 -20.47 3.50 3.43
C ARG A 54 -19.10 4.19 3.54
N GLY A 55 -18.11 3.79 2.73
CA GLY A 55 -16.74 4.28 2.84
C GLY A 55 -16.10 3.96 4.19
N GLN A 56 -16.55 2.89 4.86
CA GLN A 56 -16.08 2.51 6.19
C GLN A 56 -14.83 1.63 6.14
N SER A 57 -14.16 1.55 7.27
CA SER A 57 -12.99 0.69 7.47
C SER A 57 -13.32 -0.77 7.20
N LEU A 58 -12.56 -1.40 6.31
CA LEU A 58 -12.74 -2.80 5.95
C LEU A 58 -11.91 -3.74 6.84
N PRO A 59 -12.44 -4.92 7.22
CA PRO A 59 -11.69 -5.92 7.94
C PRO A 59 -10.68 -6.62 7.01
N MET A 60 -9.45 -6.14 7.00
CA MET A 60 -8.36 -6.62 6.13
C MET A 60 -7.73 -7.97 6.55
N ARG A 61 -8.26 -8.61 7.58
CA ARG A 61 -7.68 -9.84 8.17
C ARG A 61 -7.65 -11.03 7.21
N SER A 62 -8.53 -11.06 6.22
CA SER A 62 -8.71 -12.17 5.27
C SER A 62 -7.88 -12.02 4.00
N LEU A 63 -7.60 -10.79 3.54
CA LEU A 63 -7.02 -10.54 2.23
C LEU A 63 -5.63 -11.17 2.06
N ASN A 64 -4.66 -10.84 2.92
CA ASN A 64 -3.30 -11.38 2.80
C ASN A 64 -3.26 -12.92 3.00
N PRO A 65 -3.93 -13.49 4.03
CA PRO A 65 -4.01 -14.95 4.16
C PRO A 65 -4.63 -15.65 2.94
N ASN A 66 -5.66 -15.06 2.32
CA ASN A 66 -6.26 -15.61 1.11
C ASN A 66 -5.30 -15.53 -0.08
N ILE A 67 -4.62 -14.39 -0.30
CA ILE A 67 -3.59 -14.29 -1.35
C ILE A 67 -2.51 -15.35 -1.14
N LYS A 68 -2.00 -15.49 0.09
CA LYS A 68 -0.98 -16.48 0.44
C LYS A 68 -1.47 -17.91 0.19
N SER A 69 -2.64 -18.28 0.69
CA SER A 69 -3.16 -19.65 0.61
C SER A 69 -3.61 -20.06 -0.79
N LEU A 70 -4.17 -19.12 -1.57
CA LEU A 70 -4.54 -19.38 -2.96
C LEU A 70 -3.28 -19.53 -3.84
N SER A 71 -2.30 -18.65 -3.66
CA SER A 71 -1.09 -18.64 -4.49
C SER A 71 -0.02 -19.68 -4.12
N ASP A 72 -0.25 -20.49 -3.09
CA ASP A 72 0.67 -21.53 -2.65
C ASP A 72 0.53 -22.78 -3.54
N ALA A 73 1.51 -22.99 -4.41
CA ALA A 73 1.48 -24.00 -5.47
C ALA A 73 1.56 -25.45 -4.95
N HIS A 74 2.00 -25.67 -3.71
CA HIS A 74 2.20 -27.00 -3.14
C HIS A 74 0.89 -27.74 -2.76
N LYS A 75 -0.28 -27.16 -3.04
CA LYS A 75 -1.60 -27.74 -2.72
C LYS A 75 -2.48 -28.01 -3.94
N ALA A 76 -2.02 -27.72 -5.15
CA ALA A 76 -2.81 -27.94 -6.35
C ALA A 76 -2.62 -29.38 -6.83
N ASP A 77 -3.61 -30.23 -6.58
CA ASP A 77 -3.76 -31.49 -7.31
C ASP A 77 -3.83 -31.17 -8.81
N GLU A 78 -3.03 -31.85 -9.63
CA GLU A 78 -2.79 -31.54 -11.06
C GLU A 78 -4.05 -31.56 -11.95
N LEU A 79 -5.22 -31.98 -11.42
CA LEU A 79 -6.48 -32.04 -12.16
C LEU A 79 -7.45 -30.87 -11.89
N GLU A 80 -7.33 -30.14 -10.77
CA GLU A 80 -8.17 -28.95 -10.51
C GLU A 80 -7.43 -27.69 -10.95
N VAL A 81 -8.03 -26.93 -11.88
CA VAL A 81 -7.58 -25.57 -12.20
C VAL A 81 -7.50 -24.80 -10.89
N SER A 82 -6.27 -24.54 -10.43
CA SER A 82 -6.02 -23.91 -9.13
C SER A 82 -6.97 -22.73 -8.94
N ARG A 83 -7.68 -22.70 -7.81
CA ARG A 83 -8.61 -21.62 -7.45
C ARG A 83 -7.98 -20.23 -7.62
N TRP A 84 -6.66 -20.14 -7.47
CA TRP A 84 -5.90 -18.94 -7.75
C TRP A 84 -5.94 -18.48 -9.20
N VAL A 85 -5.80 -19.39 -10.17
CA VAL A 85 -5.92 -19.09 -11.59
C VAL A 85 -7.29 -18.48 -11.88
N ARG A 86 -8.35 -19.06 -11.30
CA ARG A 86 -9.71 -18.56 -11.48
C ARG A 86 -9.92 -17.18 -10.88
N ILE A 87 -9.41 -16.93 -9.67
CA ILE A 87 -9.44 -15.61 -9.05
C ILE A 87 -8.66 -14.57 -9.87
N ARG A 88 -7.50 -14.93 -10.43
CA ARG A 88 -6.69 -14.02 -11.26
C ARG A 88 -7.34 -13.66 -12.61
N ASN A 89 -8.17 -14.56 -13.12
CA ASN A 89 -8.90 -14.33 -14.37
C ASN A 89 -10.08 -13.36 -14.18
N LEU A 90 -10.45 -13.03 -12.94
CA LEU A 90 -11.40 -11.95 -12.67
C LEU A 90 -10.76 -10.58 -12.88
N ASP A 91 -11.63 -9.57 -12.98
CA ASP A 91 -11.23 -8.19 -12.79
C ASP A 91 -10.72 -7.95 -11.36
N LEU A 92 -9.90 -6.91 -11.23
CA LEU A 92 -9.17 -6.66 -10.00
C LEU A 92 -10.12 -6.40 -8.82
N ALA A 93 -11.19 -5.64 -9.04
CA ALA A 93 -12.16 -5.33 -8.00
C ALA A 93 -12.95 -6.57 -7.52
N PRO A 94 -13.53 -7.40 -8.39
CA PRO A 94 -14.11 -8.68 -7.99
C PRO A 94 -13.14 -9.61 -7.26
N ALA A 95 -11.89 -9.74 -7.74
CA ALA A 95 -10.89 -10.59 -7.10
C ALA A 95 -10.61 -10.14 -5.65
N ILE A 96 -10.36 -8.85 -5.45
CA ILE A 96 -10.10 -8.27 -4.12
C ILE A 96 -11.35 -8.36 -3.25
N PHE A 97 -12.54 -8.17 -3.83
CA PHE A 97 -13.80 -8.31 -3.11
C PHE A 97 -13.96 -9.72 -2.56
N CYS A 98 -13.84 -10.76 -3.40
CA CYS A 98 -13.92 -12.15 -2.97
C CYS A 98 -12.92 -12.46 -1.85
N MET A 99 -11.66 -12.05 -2.00
CA MET A 99 -10.62 -12.32 -1.02
C MET A 99 -10.79 -11.52 0.28
N THR A 100 -11.46 -10.38 0.25
CA THR A 100 -11.76 -9.59 1.44
C THR A 100 -13.00 -10.12 2.16
N ALA A 101 -14.04 -10.42 1.39
CA ALA A 101 -15.36 -10.80 1.88
C ALA A 101 -15.44 -12.24 2.41
N TYR A 102 -14.59 -13.13 1.90
CA TYR A 102 -14.70 -14.55 2.19
C TYR A 102 -13.45 -15.07 2.90
N SER A 103 -13.50 -15.25 4.21
CA SER A 103 -12.37 -15.81 4.97
C SER A 103 -12.13 -17.29 4.62
N GLY A 104 -10.89 -17.65 4.30
CA GLY A 104 -10.55 -19.04 3.99
C GLY A 104 -11.02 -19.47 2.60
N LEU A 105 -10.97 -18.55 1.62
CA LEU A 105 -11.48 -18.77 0.26
C LEU A 105 -10.85 -19.98 -0.44
N SER A 106 -9.60 -20.31 -0.12
CA SER A 106 -8.92 -21.51 -0.61
C SER A 106 -9.58 -22.82 -0.18
N TYR A 107 -10.29 -22.83 0.96
CA TYR A 107 -10.95 -24.00 1.54
C TYR A 107 -12.48 -23.92 1.50
N ALA A 108 -13.03 -22.90 0.84
CA ALA A 108 -14.48 -22.75 0.70
C ALA A 108 -15.08 -24.02 0.05
N PRO A 109 -16.31 -24.43 0.39
CA PRO A 109 -17.01 -25.46 -0.35
C PRO A 109 -17.01 -25.13 -1.85
N ALA A 110 -16.88 -26.15 -2.71
CA ALA A 110 -16.78 -25.94 -4.16
C ALA A 110 -18.00 -25.15 -4.68
N ALA A 111 -19.21 -25.53 -4.26
CA ALA A 111 -20.44 -24.83 -4.62
C ALA A 111 -20.41 -23.33 -4.25
N ASP A 112 -20.02 -23.00 -3.01
CA ASP A 112 -19.90 -21.61 -2.56
C ASP A 112 -18.88 -20.82 -3.40
N PHE A 113 -17.71 -21.42 -3.69
CA PHE A 113 -16.65 -20.80 -4.48
C PHE A 113 -17.11 -20.54 -5.93
N GLU A 114 -17.71 -21.55 -6.57
CA GLU A 114 -18.23 -21.46 -7.93
C GLU A 114 -19.31 -20.39 -8.05
N TRP A 115 -20.27 -20.42 -7.12
CA TRP A 115 -21.35 -19.45 -7.10
C TRP A 115 -20.81 -18.03 -6.92
N LEU A 116 -19.88 -17.82 -5.99
CA LEU A 116 -19.26 -16.53 -5.75
C LEU A 116 -18.58 -16.00 -7.02
N LEU A 117 -17.70 -16.79 -7.64
CA LEU A 117 -16.95 -16.33 -8.83
C LEU A 117 -17.86 -16.03 -10.02
N THR A 118 -18.91 -16.82 -10.20
CA THR A 118 -19.85 -16.65 -11.32
C THR A 118 -20.72 -15.40 -11.14
N ASN A 119 -21.03 -15.02 -9.89
CA ASN A 119 -22.02 -13.98 -9.61
C ASN A 119 -21.44 -12.69 -9.01
N VAL A 120 -20.16 -12.66 -8.62
CA VAL A 120 -19.56 -11.53 -7.89
C VAL A 120 -19.67 -10.22 -8.65
N GLN A 121 -19.40 -10.19 -9.96
CA GLN A 121 -19.49 -8.95 -10.74
C GLN A 121 -20.93 -8.41 -10.73
N ARG A 122 -21.89 -9.26 -11.11
CA ARG A 122 -23.32 -8.91 -11.08
C ARG A 122 -23.76 -8.43 -9.71
N TYR A 123 -23.31 -9.09 -8.64
CA TYR A 123 -23.62 -8.68 -7.29
C TYR A 123 -23.04 -7.29 -6.99
N MET A 124 -21.76 -7.05 -7.29
CA MET A 124 -21.11 -5.75 -7.06
C MET A 124 -21.78 -4.62 -7.84
N ASP A 125 -22.15 -4.87 -9.10
CA ASP A 125 -22.88 -3.89 -9.94
C ASP A 125 -24.24 -3.58 -9.34
N THR A 126 -24.98 -4.61 -8.90
CA THR A 126 -26.28 -4.44 -8.24
C THR A 126 -26.17 -3.70 -6.91
N GLN A 127 -25.05 -3.88 -6.20
CA GLN A 127 -24.79 -3.16 -4.96
C GLN A 127 -24.20 -1.75 -5.19
N GLU A 128 -23.94 -1.35 -6.44
CA GLU A 128 -23.37 -0.04 -6.80
C GLU A 128 -22.08 0.29 -6.03
N LEU A 129 -21.14 -0.66 -5.97
CA LEU A 129 -19.89 -0.42 -5.25
C LEU A 129 -19.02 0.67 -5.95
N PRO A 130 -18.42 1.62 -5.20
CA PRO A 130 -17.67 2.72 -5.82
C PRO A 130 -16.41 2.26 -6.54
N GLU A 131 -16.22 2.57 -7.83
CA GLU A 131 -15.14 2.00 -8.68
C GLU A 131 -13.73 2.03 -8.06
N ASN A 132 -13.39 3.06 -7.29
CA ASN A 132 -12.05 3.25 -6.71
C ASN A 132 -11.89 2.68 -5.28
N TRP A 133 -12.87 1.93 -4.75
CA TRP A 133 -12.83 1.42 -3.36
C TRP A 133 -11.60 0.54 -3.09
N ILE A 134 -11.10 -0.15 -4.12
CA ILE A 134 -9.91 -1.01 -4.06
C ILE A 134 -8.59 -0.26 -3.80
N PHE A 135 -8.57 1.06 -3.96
CA PHE A 135 -7.41 1.91 -3.68
C PHE A 135 -7.48 2.59 -2.32
N SER A 136 -8.38 2.13 -1.45
CA SER A 136 -8.37 2.56 -0.05
C SER A 136 -7.01 2.26 0.60
N LYS A 137 -6.57 3.15 1.51
CA LYS A 137 -5.29 3.01 2.22
C LYS A 137 -5.10 1.64 2.88
N GLN A 138 -6.20 1.02 3.31
CA GLN A 138 -6.19 -0.29 3.95
C GLN A 138 -5.80 -1.41 2.98
N ILE A 139 -6.41 -1.42 1.79
CA ILE A 139 -6.12 -2.40 0.75
C ILE A 139 -4.71 -2.18 0.21
N THR A 140 -4.35 -0.93 -0.09
CA THR A 140 -2.99 -0.59 -0.55
C THR A 140 -1.93 -1.04 0.47
N GLY A 141 -2.15 -0.79 1.77
CA GLY A 141 -1.25 -1.23 2.82
C GLY A 141 -1.16 -2.75 2.97
N VAL A 142 -2.20 -3.51 2.62
CA VAL A 142 -2.11 -4.97 2.53
C VAL A 142 -1.33 -5.39 1.29
N MET A 143 -1.67 -4.84 0.12
CA MET A 143 -1.03 -5.16 -1.16
C MET A 143 0.48 -4.90 -1.14
N ALA A 144 0.92 -3.82 -0.48
CA ALA A 144 2.34 -3.51 -0.28
C ALA A 144 3.10 -4.56 0.55
N ARG A 145 2.41 -5.31 1.41
CA ARG A 145 2.99 -6.35 2.28
C ARG A 145 2.90 -7.75 1.69
N VAL A 146 2.24 -7.93 0.55
CA VAL A 146 2.14 -9.24 -0.11
C VAL A 146 3.53 -9.65 -0.59
N ILE A 147 3.95 -10.86 -0.24
CA ILE A 147 5.24 -11.41 -0.65
C ILE A 147 5.24 -11.58 -2.17
N ARG A 148 6.22 -10.96 -2.84
CA ARG A 148 6.45 -11.10 -4.28
C ARG A 148 7.05 -12.48 -4.57
N ARG A 149 6.26 -13.35 -5.20
CA ARG A 149 6.65 -14.69 -5.67
C ARG A 149 6.20 -14.84 -7.12
N PRO A 150 6.74 -15.81 -7.89
CA PRO A 150 6.32 -16.03 -9.27
C PRO A 150 4.79 -16.19 -9.44
N SER A 151 4.11 -16.77 -8.45
CA SER A 151 2.65 -16.95 -8.48
C SER A 151 1.85 -15.67 -8.20
N THR A 152 2.40 -14.70 -7.46
CA THR A 152 1.71 -13.47 -7.03
C THR A 152 2.14 -12.22 -7.79
N ILE A 153 3.31 -12.23 -8.43
CA ILE A 153 3.93 -11.02 -9.02
C ILE A 153 3.02 -10.36 -10.06
N SER A 154 2.44 -11.14 -10.99
CA SER A 154 1.57 -10.60 -12.02
C SER A 154 0.29 -9.98 -11.48
N PHE A 155 -0.24 -10.51 -10.37
CA PHE A 155 -1.41 -9.96 -9.70
C PHE A 155 -1.08 -8.62 -9.00
N ILE A 156 0.08 -8.53 -8.35
CA ILE A 156 0.54 -7.30 -7.69
C ILE A 156 0.84 -6.21 -8.74
N GLU A 157 1.48 -6.56 -9.84
CA GLU A 157 1.75 -5.63 -10.95
C GLU A 157 0.45 -5.12 -11.59
N LYS A 158 -0.55 -6.00 -11.79
CA LYS A 158 -1.90 -5.60 -12.26
C LYS A 158 -2.54 -4.59 -11.30
N TYR A 159 -2.41 -4.80 -9.98
CA TYR A 159 -2.91 -3.86 -8.97
C TYR A 159 -2.22 -2.49 -9.04
N ASN A 160 -0.88 -2.49 -9.03
CA ASN A 160 -0.09 -1.25 -9.03
C ASN A 160 -0.34 -0.41 -10.29
N ARG A 161 -0.47 -1.07 -11.45
CA ARG A 161 -0.78 -0.41 -12.72
C ARG A 161 -2.12 0.31 -12.67
N HIS A 162 -3.18 -0.36 -12.22
CA HIS A 162 -4.50 0.26 -12.10
C HIS A 162 -4.55 1.39 -11.07
N GLN A 163 -3.75 1.29 -10.00
CA GLN A 163 -3.63 2.38 -9.04
C GLN A 163 -3.01 3.64 -9.68
N ALA A 164 -1.97 3.47 -10.50
CA ALA A 164 -1.34 4.58 -11.23
C ALA A 164 -2.31 5.24 -12.22
N GLU A 165 -3.08 4.44 -12.97
CA GLU A 165 -4.09 4.91 -13.93
C GLU A 165 -5.24 5.66 -13.25
N SER A 166 -5.73 5.14 -12.12
CA SER A 166 -6.83 5.75 -11.37
C SER A 166 -6.44 7.09 -10.74
N GLY A 167 -5.18 7.24 -10.35
CA GLY A 167 -4.63 8.50 -9.85
C GLY A 167 -4.40 9.57 -10.92
N ALA A 168 -4.51 9.24 -12.21
CA ALA A 168 -4.41 10.19 -13.32
C ALA A 168 -5.78 10.75 -13.74
N SER A 169 -6.87 10.01 -13.53
CA SER A 169 -8.20 10.35 -14.09
C SER A 169 -9.03 11.34 -13.26
N GLN A 170 -8.68 11.60 -11.99
CA GLN A 170 -9.46 12.48 -11.10
C GLN A 170 -9.11 13.99 -11.19
N GLN A 171 -8.39 14.43 -12.23
CA GLN A 171 -7.82 15.79 -12.32
C GLN A 171 -8.56 16.77 -13.27
N SER A 172 -9.77 16.49 -13.74
CA SER A 172 -10.44 17.32 -14.77
C SER A 172 -11.46 18.37 -14.28
N ALA A 173 -11.58 18.66 -12.98
CA ALA A 173 -12.48 19.71 -12.48
C ALA A 173 -11.73 21.00 -12.03
N PRO A 174 -12.13 22.20 -12.50
CA PRO A 174 -11.46 23.44 -12.15
C PRO A 174 -11.76 23.84 -10.69
N PRO A 175 -10.79 24.39 -9.94
CA PRO A 175 -11.00 24.74 -8.54
C PRO A 175 -11.84 26.01 -8.40
N THR A 176 -13.07 25.84 -7.91
CA THR A 176 -13.89 26.94 -7.39
C THR A 176 -13.20 27.54 -6.17
N LYS A 177 -12.92 28.85 -6.23
CA LYS A 177 -12.28 29.64 -5.18
C LYS A 177 -13.10 29.57 -3.88
N HIS A 178 -12.65 28.81 -2.89
CA HIS A 178 -13.18 28.90 -1.53
C HIS A 178 -12.36 29.89 -0.70
N ILE A 179 -13.04 30.97 -0.32
CA ILE A 179 -12.64 32.01 0.62
C ILE A 179 -12.43 31.37 1.99
N CYS A 180 -11.19 31.39 2.48
CA CYS A 180 -10.84 30.96 3.83
C CYS A 180 -11.13 32.11 4.81
N ARG A 181 -12.14 31.94 5.67
CA ARG A 181 -12.41 32.84 6.80
C ARG A 181 -11.50 32.47 7.98
N LYS A 182 -10.63 33.41 8.36
CA LYS A 182 -9.87 33.43 9.62
C LYS A 182 -10.80 33.28 10.82
N ARG A 183 -10.35 32.55 11.84
CA ARG A 183 -10.89 32.67 13.20
C ARG A 183 -9.70 32.76 14.16
N ASP A 184 -9.72 33.83 14.96
CA ASP A 184 -8.64 34.30 15.82
C ASP A 184 -8.47 33.51 17.12
N HIS A 185 -7.30 33.74 17.73
CA HIS A 185 -6.81 33.28 19.04
C HIS A 185 -7.79 33.38 20.21
N GLN A 186 -7.61 32.47 21.19
CA GLN A 186 -7.50 32.90 22.59
C GLN A 186 -6.66 31.94 23.45
N THR A 187 -5.69 32.52 24.13
CA THR A 187 -4.74 32.00 25.11
C THR A 187 -5.25 32.21 26.55
N SER A 188 -4.92 31.28 27.46
CA SER A 188 -4.74 31.43 28.92
C SER A 188 -4.41 30.03 29.46
N GLY A 189 -3.42 29.69 30.28
CA GLY A 189 -2.57 30.44 31.21
C GLY A 189 -2.49 29.68 32.55
N LYS A 190 -1.32 29.01 32.83
CA LYS A 190 -0.58 28.91 34.13
C LYS A 190 -1.27 28.32 35.40
N SER A 191 -0.66 27.60 36.36
CA SER A 191 0.73 27.42 36.86
C SER A 191 0.87 26.16 37.77
N GLU A 192 2.13 25.68 37.95
CA GLU A 192 2.88 25.21 39.17
C GLU A 192 2.24 24.20 40.17
N SER A 193 2.93 23.25 40.83
CA SER A 193 4.25 23.30 41.49
C SER A 193 4.89 21.92 41.81
N GLU A 194 6.23 21.96 41.86
CA GLU A 194 7.30 21.12 42.44
C GLU A 194 7.04 20.09 43.56
N GLN A 195 7.85 19.00 43.59
CA GLN A 195 8.76 18.71 44.72
C GLN A 195 9.87 17.68 44.41
N GLU A 196 11.06 17.96 44.95
CA GLU A 196 12.35 17.26 44.86
C GLU A 196 12.48 16.06 45.82
N THR A 197 13.45 15.17 45.59
CA THR A 197 14.60 14.92 46.51
C THR A 197 15.61 13.86 46.01
N ASN A 198 16.89 14.28 45.98
CA ASN A 198 18.18 13.63 46.35
C ASN A 198 18.24 12.11 46.63
N GLY A 199 19.33 11.35 46.35
CA GLY A 199 20.68 11.66 45.88
C GLY A 199 21.65 10.47 46.08
N ASN A 200 22.88 10.67 45.61
CA ASN A 200 24.17 10.01 45.94
C ASN A 200 24.76 8.81 45.17
N VAL A 201 25.97 9.11 44.68
CA VAL A 201 27.08 8.32 44.10
C VAL A 201 28.10 8.01 45.23
N PRO A 202 29.03 7.04 45.09
CA PRO A 202 30.45 7.36 44.79
C PRO A 202 31.10 6.36 43.80
N SER A 203 31.82 6.80 42.76
CA SER A 203 33.25 7.20 42.69
C SER A 203 34.26 6.04 42.61
N GLY A 204 35.10 6.05 41.56
CA GLY A 204 36.27 5.17 41.38
C GLY A 204 36.95 5.36 40.01
N CYS A 205 38.19 5.85 40.00
CA CYS A 205 38.92 6.53 38.92
C CYS A 205 39.52 5.67 37.78
N GLN A 206 39.84 6.38 36.69
CA GLN A 206 40.52 6.05 35.40
C GLN A 206 42.05 5.70 35.55
N PRO A 207 42.97 5.70 34.52
CA PRO A 207 42.87 5.97 33.05
C PRO A 207 43.79 5.23 32.02
N LEU A 208 43.54 5.55 30.73
CA LEU A 208 44.46 5.83 29.58
C LEU A 208 45.02 4.71 28.66
N LYS A 209 44.65 4.79 27.37
CA LYS A 209 45.50 5.02 26.13
C LYS A 209 44.64 4.78 24.86
N SER A 210 44.15 5.82 24.18
CA SER A 210 44.74 6.54 23.02
C SER A 210 44.97 5.69 21.75
N LEU A 211 44.11 5.85 20.73
CA LEU A 211 44.53 5.90 19.33
C LEU A 211 43.57 6.79 18.52
N ALA A 212 44.15 7.57 17.62
CA ALA A 212 43.67 8.86 17.13
C ALA A 212 42.51 8.79 16.13
N LYS A 213 41.62 9.79 16.21
CA LYS A 213 40.71 10.24 15.15
C LYS A 213 41.33 11.46 14.48
N GLU A 214 41.55 11.40 13.16
CA GLU A 214 41.79 12.61 12.37
C GLU A 214 40.45 13.33 12.10
N PRO A 215 40.36 14.67 12.26
CA PRO A 215 39.19 15.44 11.83
C PRO A 215 39.29 15.78 10.34
N LEU A 216 38.20 15.56 9.62
CA LEU A 216 37.99 16.06 8.25
C LEU A 216 38.17 17.58 8.21
N ARG A 217 39.16 17.97 7.41
CA ARG A 217 39.65 19.32 7.14
C ARG A 217 38.54 20.17 6.52
N GLY A 218 38.24 21.31 7.15
CA GLY A 218 37.32 22.32 6.62
C GLY A 218 37.83 22.91 5.30
N CYS A 219 36.92 23.03 4.33
CA CYS A 219 37.16 23.76 3.09
C CYS A 219 37.16 25.27 3.38
N HIS A 220 38.35 25.87 3.47
CA HIS A 220 38.52 27.31 3.28
C HIS A 220 38.63 27.59 1.78
N GLU A 221 37.56 28.13 1.17
CA GLU A 221 37.68 28.90 -0.06
C GLU A 221 37.92 30.37 0.30
N THR A 222 38.99 30.92 -0.25
CA THR A 222 39.43 32.31 -0.11
C THR A 222 38.43 33.22 -0.82
N VAL A 223 37.63 33.97 -0.07
CA VAL A 223 36.73 35.00 -0.61
C VAL A 223 37.50 36.32 -0.69
N GLN A 224 37.89 36.72 -1.91
CA GLN A 224 38.17 38.13 -2.21
C GLN A 224 36.85 38.90 -2.13
N GLY A 225 36.88 39.97 -1.34
CA GLY A 225 35.70 40.73 -0.95
C GLY A 225 35.03 41.46 -2.10
N THR A 226 33.71 41.56 -1.99
CA THR A 226 32.96 42.77 -2.35
C THR A 226 31.63 42.74 -1.59
N SER A 227 31.42 43.80 -0.83
CA SER A 227 30.16 44.34 -0.30
C SER A 227 29.19 43.41 0.44
N ILE A 228 29.26 43.54 1.77
CA ILE A 228 28.17 43.24 2.71
C ILE A 228 26.98 44.13 2.34
N GLU A 229 25.96 43.56 1.72
CA GLU A 229 24.63 44.17 1.67
C GLU A 229 23.62 43.25 2.39
N ASN A 230 23.02 43.82 3.43
CA ASN A 230 22.00 43.22 4.27
C ASN A 230 20.81 42.72 3.44
N GLN A 231 20.76 41.42 3.15
CA GLN A 231 19.50 40.75 2.82
C GLN A 231 19.17 39.71 3.88
N ARG A 232 18.48 40.15 4.93
CA ARG A 232 17.57 39.27 5.68
C ARG A 232 16.36 38.97 4.81
N HIS A 233 16.55 38.17 3.77
CA HIS A 233 15.42 37.50 3.15
C HIS A 233 15.19 36.20 3.90
N SER A 234 14.27 36.26 4.86
CA SER A 234 13.48 35.11 5.28
C SER A 234 12.60 34.66 4.11
N SER A 235 13.22 34.28 2.99
CA SER A 235 12.55 33.61 1.89
C SER A 235 12.38 32.15 2.29
N ASN A 236 11.16 31.64 2.15
CA ASN A 236 10.87 30.22 2.35
C ASN A 236 11.89 29.38 1.55
N PRO A 237 12.62 28.42 2.18
CA PRO A 237 13.62 27.58 1.51
C PRO A 237 13.01 26.68 0.41
N LEU A 238 11.68 26.65 0.29
CA LEU A 238 10.94 25.96 -0.76
C LEU A 238 10.70 26.81 -2.01
N THR A 239 10.87 28.13 -1.96
CA THR A 239 10.52 29.05 -3.07
C THR A 239 11.71 29.67 -3.79
N GLY A 240 12.93 29.46 -3.30
CA GLY A 240 14.14 29.85 -4.00
C GLY A 240 14.43 28.89 -5.14
N GLY A 241 14.77 29.40 -6.33
CA GLY A 241 15.24 28.56 -7.43
C GLY A 241 16.43 27.73 -6.98
N ARG A 242 16.27 26.40 -6.96
CA ARG A 242 17.31 25.46 -6.54
C ARG A 242 18.24 25.18 -7.71
N GLU A 243 19.31 25.96 -7.83
CA GLU A 243 20.37 25.70 -8.81
C GLU A 243 21.50 24.88 -8.18
N MET A 244 21.86 23.77 -8.82
CA MET A 244 22.97 22.92 -8.40
C MET A 244 24.33 23.54 -8.76
N LYS A 245 25.29 23.50 -7.81
CA LYS A 245 26.71 23.87 -8.02
C LYS A 245 27.55 22.64 -8.37
N TYR A 246 27.47 21.61 -7.53
CA TYR A 246 28.27 20.40 -7.66
C TYR A 246 27.44 19.14 -7.33
N MET A 247 27.83 18.01 -7.92
CA MET A 247 27.29 16.69 -7.61
C MET A 247 28.44 15.75 -7.26
N PHE A 248 28.32 15.02 -6.16
CA PHE A 248 29.21 13.90 -5.84
C PHE A 248 28.49 12.59 -6.16
N SER A 249 29.10 11.74 -6.98
CA SER A 249 28.59 10.42 -7.38
C SER A 249 29.69 9.37 -7.29
N ASN A 250 29.43 8.14 -7.78
CA ASN A 250 30.38 7.02 -7.76
C ASN A 250 30.72 6.54 -6.34
N ALA A 251 29.69 6.37 -5.50
CA ALA A 251 29.86 5.84 -4.15
C ALA A 251 30.49 4.44 -4.20
N PRO A 252 31.47 4.12 -3.33
CA PRO A 252 31.99 2.76 -3.20
C PRO A 252 30.88 1.75 -2.90
N VAL A 253 30.96 0.57 -3.50
CA VAL A 253 29.97 -0.51 -3.32
C VAL A 253 29.79 -0.88 -1.84
N SER A 254 30.88 -0.88 -1.08
CA SER A 254 30.87 -1.14 0.37
C SER A 254 29.99 -0.16 1.16
N HIS A 255 29.76 1.06 0.66
CA HIS A 255 28.92 2.05 1.33
C HIS A 255 27.43 1.77 1.15
N ILE A 256 27.03 1.05 0.10
CA ILE A 256 25.63 0.62 -0.06
C ILE A 256 25.26 -0.41 1.01
N SER A 257 26.21 -1.26 1.41
CA SER A 257 26.00 -2.25 2.48
C SER A 257 25.72 -1.61 3.85
N VAL A 258 26.12 -0.36 4.06
CA VAL A 258 25.91 0.41 5.31
C VAL A 258 24.53 1.08 5.35
N LEU A 259 23.83 1.20 4.22
CA LEU A 259 22.49 1.76 4.20
C LEU A 259 21.51 0.91 5.03
N PRO A 260 20.48 1.54 5.64
CA PRO A 260 19.39 0.79 6.25
C PRO A 260 18.79 -0.21 5.27
N GLU A 261 18.39 -1.39 5.78
CA GLU A 261 17.93 -2.53 4.99
C GLU A 261 16.99 -2.13 3.85
N LEU A 262 15.97 -1.34 4.18
CA LEU A 262 14.94 -0.86 3.28
C LEU A 262 15.51 -0.10 2.06
N LEU A 263 16.49 0.78 2.29
CA LEU A 263 17.13 1.56 1.23
C LEU A 263 18.16 0.72 0.48
N ARG A 264 18.89 -0.15 1.19
CA ARG A 264 19.87 -1.06 0.58
C ARG A 264 19.18 -1.98 -0.43
N THR A 265 18.11 -2.66 -0.03
CA THR A 265 17.35 -3.54 -0.92
C THR A 265 16.80 -2.79 -2.13
N ALA A 266 16.28 -1.57 -1.93
CA ALA A 266 15.76 -0.74 -3.00
C ALA A 266 16.84 -0.36 -4.04
N VAL A 267 18.05 -0.03 -3.57
CA VAL A 267 19.22 0.21 -4.43
C VAL A 267 19.63 -1.06 -5.16
N GLU A 268 19.78 -2.18 -4.46
CA GLU A 268 20.24 -3.45 -5.03
C GLU A 268 19.28 -4.00 -6.10
N ASN A 269 17.99 -3.67 -6.00
CA ASN A 269 16.99 -4.02 -6.99
C ASN A 269 17.01 -3.12 -8.24
N SER A 270 17.67 -1.96 -8.19
CA SER A 270 17.77 -1.01 -9.30
C SER A 270 18.38 -1.63 -10.55
N ARG A 271 17.88 -1.22 -11.72
CA ARG A 271 18.47 -1.59 -13.01
C ARG A 271 19.90 -1.07 -13.14
N LEU A 272 20.17 0.13 -12.63
CA LEU A 272 21.51 0.72 -12.66
C LEU A 272 22.49 -0.11 -11.83
N TRP A 273 22.13 -0.42 -10.58
CA TRP A 273 22.95 -1.27 -9.71
C TRP A 273 23.28 -2.61 -10.36
N LYS A 274 22.26 -3.34 -10.82
CA LYS A 274 22.42 -4.65 -11.45
C LYS A 274 23.34 -4.58 -12.67
N TRP A 275 23.19 -3.54 -13.49
CA TRP A 275 24.06 -3.30 -14.64
C TRP A 275 25.51 -3.03 -14.19
N GLU A 276 25.75 -2.17 -13.21
CA GLU A 276 27.10 -1.88 -12.70
C GLU A 276 27.77 -3.11 -12.09
N ARG A 277 27.02 -3.97 -11.38
CA ARG A 277 27.51 -5.25 -10.87
C ARG A 277 27.89 -6.20 -12.01
N SER A 278 27.11 -6.24 -13.09
CA SER A 278 27.40 -7.07 -14.27
C SER A 278 28.70 -6.66 -14.98
N GLN A 279 29.10 -5.39 -14.84
CA GLN A 279 30.34 -4.84 -15.38
C GLN A 279 31.51 -4.90 -14.38
N ASN A 280 31.34 -5.53 -13.21
CA ASN A 280 32.34 -5.60 -12.13
C ASN A 280 32.87 -4.22 -11.66
N LEU A 281 32.05 -3.16 -11.73
CA LEU A 281 32.47 -1.84 -11.27
C LEU A 281 32.60 -1.83 -9.73
N ASN A 282 33.59 -1.12 -9.17
CA ASN A 282 33.77 -1.02 -7.71
C ASN A 282 33.00 0.15 -7.06
N THR A 283 32.34 0.95 -7.88
CA THR A 283 31.53 2.12 -7.50
C THR A 283 30.11 2.00 -8.05
N THR A 284 29.21 2.86 -7.57
CA THR A 284 27.83 2.97 -8.04
C THR A 284 27.40 4.42 -8.19
N GLY A 285 26.62 4.69 -9.24
CA GLY A 285 25.86 5.93 -9.41
C GLY A 285 24.55 5.95 -8.63
N CYS A 286 24.18 4.89 -7.91
CA CYS A 286 22.89 4.80 -7.22
C CYS A 286 22.77 5.68 -5.97
N LEU A 287 23.85 6.34 -5.54
CA LEU A 287 23.86 7.28 -4.43
C LEU A 287 24.66 8.52 -4.83
N ALA A 288 24.03 9.69 -4.74
CA ALA A 288 24.67 10.97 -5.00
C ALA A 288 24.28 12.03 -3.97
N SER A 289 25.12 13.05 -3.81
CA SER A 289 24.77 14.29 -3.12
C SER A 289 24.85 15.48 -4.07
N LEU A 290 23.86 16.36 -4.01
CA LEU A 290 23.71 17.54 -4.85
C LEU A 290 23.84 18.77 -3.96
N PHE A 291 24.87 19.57 -4.20
CA PHE A 291 25.15 20.79 -3.46
C PHE A 291 24.58 22.00 -4.22
N PRO A 292 23.78 22.85 -3.56
CA PRO A 292 23.25 24.05 -4.17
C PRO A 292 24.34 25.12 -4.37
N LYS A 293 24.10 26.07 -5.28
CA LYS A 293 24.95 27.27 -5.45
C LYS A 293 24.87 28.20 -4.25
N ASP A 294 23.68 28.33 -3.70
CA ASP A 294 23.41 29.12 -2.51
C ASP A 294 23.76 28.29 -1.27
N LEU A 295 24.77 28.75 -0.52
CA LEU A 295 25.25 28.09 0.69
C LEU A 295 24.24 28.12 1.85
N THR A 296 23.14 28.87 1.72
CA THR A 296 22.04 28.87 2.68
C THR A 296 21.01 27.76 2.42
N GLN A 297 21.09 27.07 1.28
CA GLN A 297 20.20 25.97 0.92
C GLN A 297 20.73 24.62 1.40
N ASP A 298 19.81 23.70 1.70
CA ASP A 298 20.15 22.35 2.13
C ASP A 298 20.76 21.50 0.98
N VAL A 299 21.68 20.60 1.35
CA VAL A 299 22.23 19.59 0.44
C VAL A 299 21.22 18.47 0.25
N SER A 300 21.00 18.06 -1.00
CA SER A 300 20.11 16.94 -1.33
C SER A 300 20.91 15.65 -1.47
N PHE A 301 20.39 14.55 -0.94
CA PHE A 301 20.85 13.20 -1.29
C PHE A 301 19.85 12.56 -2.25
N THR A 302 20.36 11.90 -3.27
CA THR A 302 19.56 11.18 -4.26
C THR A 302 19.92 9.71 -4.25
N ILE A 303 18.91 8.86 -4.18
CA ILE A 303 19.01 7.41 -4.21
C ILE A 303 18.28 6.90 -5.45
N TRP A 304 18.99 6.24 -6.37
CA TRP A 304 18.37 5.53 -7.47
C TRP A 304 18.04 4.10 -7.03
N CYS A 305 16.76 3.77 -7.09
CA CYS A 305 16.24 2.46 -6.69
C CYS A 305 15.44 1.81 -7.82
N GLY A 306 15.05 0.56 -7.63
CA GLY A 306 14.07 -0.11 -8.49
C GLY A 306 12.75 0.68 -8.54
N CYS A 307 12.08 0.71 -9.70
CA CYS A 307 10.85 1.48 -9.89
C CYS A 307 9.77 1.13 -8.85
N ASP A 308 9.50 -0.17 -8.67
CA ASP A 308 8.52 -0.64 -7.69
C ASP A 308 8.96 -0.40 -6.24
N ASP A 309 10.26 -0.45 -5.98
CA ASP A 309 10.81 -0.13 -4.66
C ASP A 309 10.66 1.36 -4.37
N GLY A 310 10.81 2.25 -5.36
CA GLY A 310 10.54 3.68 -5.22
C GLY A 310 9.10 3.98 -4.79
N TYR A 311 8.11 3.32 -5.41
CA TYR A 311 6.71 3.44 -4.97
C TYR A 311 6.49 2.93 -3.55
N TYR A 312 7.15 1.83 -3.18
CA TYR A 312 7.09 1.29 -1.83
C TYR A 312 7.71 2.25 -0.82
N LEU A 313 8.89 2.82 -1.11
CA LEU A 313 9.57 3.80 -0.27
C LEU A 313 8.69 5.05 -0.06
N ASN A 314 8.04 5.56 -1.10
CA ASN A 314 7.10 6.68 -0.97
C ASN A 314 5.98 6.38 0.03
N THR A 315 5.45 5.14 0.01
CA THR A 315 4.42 4.70 0.96
C THR A 315 4.97 4.63 2.39
N VAL A 316 6.17 4.08 2.57
CA VAL A 316 6.82 3.93 3.89
C VAL A 316 7.10 5.29 4.54
N PHE A 317 7.56 6.26 3.75
CA PHE A 317 7.87 7.61 4.24
C PHE A 317 6.68 8.57 4.21
N GLY A 318 5.51 8.13 3.75
CA GLY A 318 4.30 8.96 3.66
C GLY A 318 4.42 10.11 2.65
N LEU A 319 5.26 9.96 1.63
CA LEU A 319 5.46 10.95 0.59
C LEU A 319 4.23 11.01 -0.34
N GLN A 320 3.91 12.22 -0.78
CA GLN A 320 2.83 12.47 -1.72
C GLN A 320 3.41 12.97 -3.04
N ARG A 321 2.74 12.63 -4.14
CA ARG A 321 3.09 13.16 -5.45
C ARG A 321 2.74 14.64 -5.48
N GLU A 322 3.74 15.53 -5.47
CA GLU A 322 3.49 16.97 -5.44
C GLU A 322 2.98 17.49 -6.80
N ILE A 323 3.64 17.18 -7.92
CA ILE A 323 3.20 17.57 -9.27
C ILE A 323 3.74 16.53 -10.26
N ALA A 324 2.92 16.08 -11.20
CA ALA A 324 3.38 15.43 -12.44
C ALA A 324 2.98 16.36 -13.58
N SER A 325 3.97 16.86 -14.33
CA SER A 325 3.75 17.61 -15.57
C SER A 325 3.34 16.71 -16.71
#